data_AF-A0A5S4T8J0-F1
#
_entry.id   AF-A0A5S4T8J0-F1
#
_cell.length_a   1.000
_cell.length_b   1.000
_cell.length_c   1.000
_cell.angle_alpha   90.00
_cell.angle_beta   90.00
_cell.angle_gamma   90.00
#
_symmetry.space_group_name_H-M   'P 1'
#
loop_
_entity.id
_entity.type
_entity.pdbx_description
1 polymer ?
#
loop_
_entity_poly.entity_id
_entity_poly.type
_entity_poly.pdbx_seq_one_letter_code
_entity_poly.pdbx_strand_id
1 'polypeptide(L)'
;IAVVKGRIKIGLSDGERESLAMTGDAMKLSRADFAFAVAEGRTGGTTVAATMIAAHMAGIKVFATGGIGGVHKGAEKSFDISADLDELARTPVIVVSAGAKAILDIEKTLEVLETRGVPVIGHGCETMP
;
A
#
# COMPACT_ATOMS: atom_id res chain seq x y z
N ILE A 1 -2.25 1.74 10.36
CA ILE A 1 -1.71 3.11 10.15
C ILE A 1 -2.76 3.87 9.35
N ALA A 2 -3.02 5.14 9.68
CA ALA A 2 -4.00 5.96 8.96
C ALA A 2 -3.64 7.45 9.12
N VAL A 3 -4.31 8.32 8.37
CA VAL A 3 -4.34 9.75 8.67
C VAL A 3 -5.69 10.09 9.30
N VAL A 4 -5.68 10.70 10.49
CA VAL A 4 -6.89 11.11 11.22
C VAL A 4 -6.77 12.60 11.52
N LYS A 5 -7.64 13.40 10.90
CA LYS A 5 -7.65 14.87 11.04
C LYS A 5 -6.26 15.48 10.80
N GLY A 6 -5.59 15.07 9.72
CA GLY A 6 -4.25 15.51 9.34
C GLY A 6 -3.10 14.88 10.12
N ARG A 7 -3.36 14.07 11.16
CA ARG A 7 -2.29 13.39 11.90
C ARG A 7 -2.04 11.98 11.37
N ILE A 8 -0.78 11.70 11.06
CA ILE A 8 -0.33 10.33 10.80
C ILE A 8 -0.39 9.55 12.11
N LYS A 9 -1.19 8.49 12.14
CA LYS A 9 -1.43 7.66 13.32
C LYS A 9 -0.80 6.28 13.13
N ILE A 10 0.19 5.99 13.97
CA ILE A 10 0.83 4.68 14.10
C ILE A 10 0.21 3.97 15.29
N GLY A 11 -0.67 3.01 15.00
CA GLY A 11 -1.62 2.47 15.98
C GLY A 11 -2.90 3.31 16.05
N LEU A 12 -4.04 2.62 16.02
CA LEU A 12 -5.37 3.21 16.22
C LEU A 12 -6.02 2.48 17.39
N SER A 13 -6.76 3.20 18.23
CA SER A 13 -7.68 2.56 19.18
C SER A 13 -8.86 1.92 18.45
N ASP A 14 -9.62 1.06 19.14
CA ASP A 14 -10.83 0.46 18.55
C ASP A 14 -11.83 1.51 18.11
N GLY A 15 -12.07 2.54 18.94
CA GLY A 15 -12.96 3.65 18.59
C GLY A 15 -12.45 4.47 17.39
N GLU A 16 -11.14 4.67 17.26
CA GLU A 16 -10.56 5.34 16.08
C GLU A 16 -10.73 4.48 14.81
N ARG A 17 -10.57 3.16 14.92
CA ARG A 17 -10.76 2.22 13.80
C ARG A 17 -12.21 2.19 13.33
N GLU A 18 -13.16 2.11 14.27
CA GLU A 18 -14.59 2.17 13.97
C GLU A 18 -14.97 3.50 13.37
N SER A 19 -14.52 4.61 13.95
CA SER A 19 -14.78 5.94 13.42
C SER A 19 -14.24 6.11 11.99
N LEU A 20 -13.03 5.60 11.70
CA LEU A 20 -12.47 5.62 10.35
C LEU A 20 -13.30 4.80 9.36
N ALA A 21 -13.74 3.60 9.75
CA ALA A 21 -14.59 2.75 8.91
C ALA A 21 -15.96 3.36 8.61
N MET A 22 -16.49 4.17 9.53
CA MET A 22 -17.78 4.85 9.40
C MET A 22 -17.69 6.25 8.76
N THR A 23 -16.48 6.75 8.48
CA THR A 23 -16.29 8.04 7.84
C THR A 23 -16.64 7.94 6.36
N GLY A 24 -17.78 8.52 5.96
CA GLY A 24 -18.31 8.38 4.60
C GLY A 24 -17.46 9.03 3.50
N ASP A 25 -16.65 10.04 3.85
CA ASP A 25 -15.76 10.77 2.95
C ASP A 25 -14.27 10.48 3.21
N ALA A 26 -13.96 9.35 3.87
CA ALA A 26 -12.59 8.97 4.14
C ALA A 26 -11.79 8.82 2.84
N MET A 27 -10.68 9.54 2.73
CA MET A 27 -9.81 9.44 1.57
C MET A 27 -9.10 8.08 1.55
N LYS A 28 -8.94 7.52 0.35
CA LYS A 28 -8.01 6.39 0.12
C LYS A 28 -6.64 6.97 -0.22
N LEU A 29 -5.70 6.89 0.70
CA LEU A 29 -4.44 7.62 0.62
C LEU A 29 -3.33 6.75 0.04
N SER A 30 -2.89 7.08 -1.16
CA SER A 30 -1.65 6.57 -1.77
C SER A 30 -0.51 7.59 -1.60
N ARG A 31 0.65 7.32 -2.21
CA ARG A 31 1.84 8.20 -2.14
C ARG A 31 1.53 9.65 -2.54
N ALA A 32 0.74 9.86 -3.60
CA ALA A 32 0.40 11.20 -4.10
C ALA A 32 -0.54 11.97 -3.17
N ASP A 33 -1.41 11.27 -2.44
CA ASP A 33 -2.45 11.88 -1.60
C ASP A 33 -1.96 12.14 -0.17
N PHE A 34 -0.95 11.39 0.28
CA PHE A 34 -0.56 11.31 1.69
C PHE A 34 -0.18 12.67 2.29
N ALA A 35 0.66 13.44 1.60
CA ALA A 35 1.09 14.76 2.06
C ALA A 35 -0.06 15.77 2.09
N PHE A 36 -0.91 15.75 1.06
CA PHE A 36 -2.09 16.62 1.00
C PHE A 36 -3.05 16.34 2.16
N ALA A 37 -3.34 15.08 2.45
CA ALA A 37 -4.26 14.72 3.53
C ALA A 37 -3.74 15.16 4.91
N VAL A 38 -2.43 15.09 5.13
CA VAL A 38 -1.78 15.59 6.34
C VAL A 38 -1.88 17.11 6.43
N ALA A 39 -1.54 17.83 5.37
CA ALA A 39 -1.55 19.30 5.34
C ALA A 39 -2.95 19.89 5.53
N GLU A 40 -3.95 19.30 4.88
CA GLU A 40 -5.34 19.80 4.85
C GLU A 40 -6.21 19.28 6.00
N GLY A 41 -5.62 18.60 6.99
CA GLY A 41 -6.40 18.09 8.12
C GLY A 41 -7.40 16.99 7.75
N ARG A 42 -7.18 16.26 6.64
CA ARG A 42 -8.11 15.23 6.14
C ARG A 42 -7.99 13.93 6.93
N THR A 43 -9.01 13.08 6.80
CA THR A 43 -9.01 11.72 7.34
C THR A 43 -9.03 10.71 6.20
N GLY A 44 -8.24 9.65 6.31
CA GLY A 44 -8.16 8.63 5.27
C GLY A 44 -7.40 7.37 5.68
N GLY A 45 -7.79 6.26 5.07
CA GLY A 45 -7.09 4.98 5.17
C GLY A 45 -5.90 4.97 4.23
N THR A 46 -4.75 4.47 4.68
CA THR A 46 -3.54 4.37 3.86
C THR A 46 -3.54 3.08 3.03
N THR A 47 -3.18 3.17 1.75
CA THR A 47 -2.86 2.00 0.91
C THR A 47 -1.55 1.36 1.37
N VAL A 48 -1.07 0.32 0.65
CA VAL A 48 0.25 -0.25 0.93
C VAL A 48 1.34 0.81 0.79
N ALA A 49 1.33 1.59 -0.30
CA ALA A 49 2.31 2.65 -0.51
C ALA A 49 2.38 3.65 0.66
N ALA A 50 1.26 4.28 1.02
CA ALA A 50 1.25 5.26 2.11
C ALA A 50 1.55 4.62 3.49
N THR A 51 1.15 3.36 3.70
CA THR A 51 1.46 2.62 4.93
C THR A 51 2.96 2.37 5.05
N MET A 52 3.63 2.00 3.96
CA MET A 52 5.09 1.80 3.93
C MET A 52 5.85 3.08 4.29
N ILE A 53 5.47 4.23 3.69
CA ILE A 53 6.08 5.53 4.01
C ILE A 53 6.02 5.81 5.51
N ALA A 54 4.81 5.74 6.07
CA ALA A 54 4.57 6.02 7.48
C ALA A 54 5.24 4.99 8.42
N ALA A 55 5.23 3.71 8.06
CA ALA A 55 5.90 2.65 8.81
C ALA A 55 7.42 2.89 8.86
N HIS A 56 8.02 3.24 7.71
CA HIS A 56 9.44 3.55 7.64
C HIS A 56 9.82 4.77 8.49
N MET A 57 9.03 5.84 8.43
CA MET A 57 9.21 7.04 9.28
C MET A 57 9.14 6.69 10.77
N ALA A 58 8.34 5.70 11.15
CA ALA A 58 8.20 5.21 12.52
C ALA A 58 9.25 4.14 12.92
N GLY A 59 10.18 3.79 12.02
CA GLY A 59 11.18 2.74 12.27
C GLY A 59 10.65 1.31 12.19
N ILE A 60 9.40 1.09 11.75
CA ILE A 60 8.79 -0.23 11.59
C ILE A 60 9.31 -0.85 10.30
N LYS A 61 9.80 -2.09 10.39
CA LYS A 61 10.45 -2.81 9.27
C LYS A 61 9.59 -3.86 8.59
N VAL A 62 8.46 -4.24 9.20
CA VAL A 62 7.59 -5.31 8.69
C VAL A 62 6.15 -4.82 8.70
N PHE A 63 5.44 -5.04 7.60
CA PHE A 63 4.04 -4.68 7.40
C PHE A 63 3.29 -5.87 6.77
N ALA A 64 2.18 -6.29 7.39
CA ALA A 64 1.31 -7.34 6.85
C ALA A 64 0.04 -6.75 6.23
N THR A 65 -0.37 -7.27 5.07
CA THR A 65 -1.60 -6.89 4.37
C THR A 65 -2.22 -8.11 3.69
N GLY A 66 -3.45 -7.97 3.19
CA GLY A 66 -4.11 -9.04 2.42
C GLY A 66 -3.42 -9.27 1.08
N GLY A 67 -3.30 -8.23 0.26
CA GLY A 67 -2.65 -8.29 -1.05
C GLY A 67 -2.16 -6.91 -1.47
N ILE A 68 -1.03 -6.85 -2.17
CA ILE A 68 -0.48 -5.58 -2.70
C ILE A 68 -1.28 -5.10 -3.92
N GLY A 69 -1.16 -3.83 -4.27
CA GLY A 69 -1.47 -3.34 -5.61
C GLY A 69 -0.47 -3.86 -6.64
N GLY A 70 -0.75 -3.63 -7.92
CA GLY A 70 0.08 -4.13 -9.01
C GLY A 70 -0.31 -3.55 -10.35
N VAL A 71 0.06 -4.24 -11.42
CA VAL A 71 -0.33 -3.88 -12.78
C VAL A 71 -1.76 -4.34 -13.02
N HIS A 72 -2.63 -3.45 -13.50
CA HIS A 72 -4.01 -3.81 -13.80
C HIS A 72 -4.11 -4.55 -15.14
N LYS A 73 -5.16 -5.37 -15.30
CA LYS A 73 -5.48 -6.00 -16.59
C LYS A 73 -5.76 -4.91 -17.63
N GLY A 74 -5.09 -4.97 -18.78
CA GLY A 74 -5.19 -3.95 -19.83
C GLY A 74 -4.25 -2.74 -19.66
N ALA A 75 -3.34 -2.78 -18.67
CA ALA A 75 -2.38 -1.70 -18.43
C ALA A 75 -1.47 -1.38 -19.62
N GLU A 76 -1.29 -2.29 -20.58
CA GLU A 76 -0.57 -2.00 -21.82
C GLU A 76 -1.24 -0.92 -22.68
N LYS A 77 -2.52 -0.62 -22.41
CA LYS A 77 -3.28 0.48 -23.04
C LYS A 77 -3.56 1.63 -22.09
N SER A 78 -3.89 1.33 -20.83
CA SER A 78 -4.35 2.34 -19.86
C SER A 78 -3.24 2.93 -18.99
N PHE A 79 -2.12 2.21 -18.84
CA PHE A 79 -1.06 2.50 -17.89
C PHE A 79 -1.55 2.54 -16.42
N ASP A 80 -2.64 1.83 -16.12
CA ASP A 80 -3.16 1.68 -14.76
C ASP A 80 -2.26 0.72 -13.97
N ILE A 81 -1.29 1.30 -13.28
CA ILE A 81 -0.27 0.59 -12.50
C ILE A 81 -0.21 1.20 -11.11
N SER A 82 -0.32 0.35 -10.09
CA SER A 82 -0.33 0.80 -8.70
C SER A 82 1.01 1.41 -8.28
N ALA A 83 0.92 2.54 -7.57
CA ALA A 83 2.07 3.18 -6.90
C ALA A 83 2.71 2.28 -5.82
N ASP A 84 2.03 1.23 -5.36
CA ASP A 84 2.59 0.25 -4.43
C ASP A 84 3.91 -0.35 -4.97
N LEU A 85 4.00 -0.58 -6.29
CA LEU A 85 5.18 -1.17 -6.92
C LEU A 85 6.40 -0.24 -6.90
N ASP A 86 6.19 1.07 -7.09
CA ASP A 86 7.25 2.06 -6.93
C ASP A 86 7.64 2.26 -5.47
N GLU A 87 6.68 2.16 -4.54
CA GLU A 87 6.97 2.29 -3.13
C GLU A 87 7.82 1.13 -2.61
N LEU A 88 7.51 -0.11 -3.03
CA LEU A 88 8.30 -1.31 -2.74
C LEU A 88 9.77 -1.17 -3.17
N ALA A 89 10.03 -0.45 -4.27
CA ALA A 89 11.38 -0.20 -4.76
C ALA A 89 12.15 0.88 -3.97
N ARG A 90 11.46 1.72 -3.21
CA ARG A 90 12.05 2.92 -2.58
C ARG A 90 12.13 2.82 -1.06
N THR A 91 11.18 2.15 -0.43
CA THR A 91 10.99 2.20 1.01
C THR A 91 11.40 0.88 1.66
N PRO A 92 12.40 0.86 2.56
CA PRO A 92 12.95 -0.36 3.12
C PRO A 92 12.05 -0.91 4.25
N VAL A 93 10.93 -1.52 3.83
CA VAL A 93 9.94 -2.21 4.65
C VAL A 93 9.58 -3.53 3.97
N ILE A 94 9.63 -4.63 4.72
CA ILE A 94 9.17 -5.94 4.24
C ILE A 94 7.64 -5.95 4.26
N VAL A 95 7.03 -6.24 3.12
CA VAL A 95 5.58 -6.41 3.00
C VAL A 95 5.24 -7.89 2.90
N VAL A 96 4.46 -8.39 3.85
CA VAL A 96 3.94 -9.76 3.87
C VAL A 96 2.50 -9.72 3.36
N SER A 97 2.21 -10.46 2.30
CA SER A 97 0.86 -10.56 1.72
C SER A 97 0.60 -11.91 1.04
N ALA A 98 -0.64 -12.15 0.65
CA ALA A 98 -1.01 -13.25 -0.24
C ALA A 98 -0.83 -12.85 -1.72
N GLY A 99 0.34 -12.28 -2.06
CA GLY A 99 0.62 -11.80 -3.42
C GLY A 99 -0.06 -10.48 -3.77
N ALA A 100 -0.19 -10.22 -5.08
CA ALA A 100 -0.97 -9.11 -5.62
C ALA A 100 -2.46 -9.49 -5.68
N LYS A 101 -3.37 -8.52 -5.51
CA LYS A 101 -4.81 -8.80 -5.50
C LYS A 101 -5.25 -9.53 -6.80
N ALA A 102 -6.09 -10.56 -6.67
CA ALA A 102 -6.52 -11.43 -7.78
C ALA A 102 -7.21 -10.72 -8.99
N ILE A 103 -7.65 -9.48 -8.81
CA ILE A 103 -8.21 -8.64 -9.89
C ILE A 103 -7.13 -8.10 -10.85
N LEU A 104 -5.86 -8.21 -10.49
CA LEU A 104 -4.72 -7.64 -11.21
C LEU A 104 -4.12 -8.61 -12.24
N ASP A 105 -3.19 -8.10 -13.03
CA ASP A 105 -2.35 -8.87 -13.95
C ASP A 105 -1.09 -9.31 -13.19
N ILE A 106 -1.07 -10.58 -12.74
CA ILE A 106 -0.01 -11.10 -11.86
C ILE A 106 1.33 -11.20 -12.59
N GLU A 107 1.33 -11.69 -13.82
CA GLU A 107 2.55 -11.83 -14.64
C GLU A 107 3.19 -10.46 -14.88
N LYS A 108 2.41 -9.47 -15.36
CA LYS A 108 2.96 -8.11 -15.54
C LYS A 108 3.38 -7.46 -14.22
N THR A 109 2.72 -7.79 -13.11
CA THR A 109 3.14 -7.29 -11.79
C THR A 109 4.51 -7.82 -11.40
N LEU A 110 4.79 -9.12 -11.64
CA LEU A 110 6.10 -9.72 -11.39
C LEU A 110 7.19 -9.12 -12.28
N GLU A 111 6.94 -8.97 -13.59
CA GLU A 111 7.88 -8.34 -14.53
C GLU A 111 8.27 -6.92 -14.09
N VAL A 112 7.31 -6.17 -13.60
CA VAL A 112 7.52 -4.80 -13.15
C VAL A 112 8.27 -4.75 -11.81
N LEU A 113 8.03 -5.71 -10.90
CA LEU A 113 8.80 -5.84 -9.66
C LEU A 113 10.26 -6.24 -9.94
N GLU A 114 10.46 -7.17 -10.87
CA GLU A 114 11.78 -7.57 -11.35
C GLU A 114 12.53 -6.37 -11.95
N THR A 115 11.89 -5.63 -12.85
CA THR A 115 12.46 -4.43 -13.48
C THR A 115 12.88 -3.39 -12.45
N ARG A 116 12.13 -3.27 -11.34
CA ARG A 116 12.40 -2.35 -10.23
C ARG A 116 13.41 -2.89 -9.22
N GLY A 117 13.90 -4.13 -9.38
CA GLY A 117 14.82 -4.77 -8.45
C GLY A 117 14.19 -5.11 -7.10
N VAL A 118 12.87 -5.30 -7.05
CA VAL A 118 12.15 -5.66 -5.82
C VAL A 118 12.16 -7.19 -5.65
N PRO A 119 12.78 -7.73 -4.59
CA PRO A 119 12.75 -9.17 -4.33
C PRO A 119 11.33 -9.66 -4.01
N VAL A 120 10.90 -10.74 -4.65
CA VAL A 120 9.65 -11.45 -4.34
C VAL A 120 10.00 -12.81 -3.76
N ILE A 121 9.47 -13.11 -2.56
CA ILE A 121 9.80 -14.32 -1.81
C ILE A 121 8.53 -15.14 -1.59
N GLY A 122 8.49 -16.35 -2.16
CA GLY A 122 7.46 -17.34 -1.88
C GLY A 122 7.71 -18.05 -0.54
N HIS A 123 6.72 -18.08 0.34
CA HIS A 123 6.81 -18.83 1.60
C HIS A 123 6.05 -20.15 1.47
N GLY A 124 6.78 -21.26 1.27
CA GLY A 124 6.18 -22.58 1.05
C GLY A 124 5.52 -22.75 -0.32
N CYS A 125 5.82 -21.87 -1.27
CA CYS A 125 5.35 -21.93 -2.65
C CYS A 125 6.45 -21.50 -3.64
N GLU A 126 6.37 -22.01 -4.87
CA GLU A 126 7.27 -21.63 -5.97
C GLU A 126 6.64 -20.60 -6.92
N THR A 127 5.31 -20.46 -6.87
CA THR A 127 4.55 -19.49 -7.66
C THR A 127 3.92 -18.43 -6.75
N MET A 128 3.70 -17.23 -7.29
CA MET A 128 2.95 -16.20 -6.56
C MET A 128 1.53 -16.71 -6.28
N PRO A 129 1.07 -16.69 -5.01
CA PRO A 129 -0.29 -17.08 -4.63
C PRO A 129 -1.35 -16.07 -5.09
#